data_AF-A0A0V0I069-F1
#
_entry.id   AF-A0A0V0I069-F1
#
_cell.length_a   1.000
_cell.length_b   1.000
_cell.length_c   1.000
_cell.angle_alpha   90.00
_cell.angle_beta   90.00
_cell.angle_gamma   90.00
#
_symmetry.space_group_name_H-M   'P 1'
#
loop_
_entity.id
_entity.type
_entity.pdbx_description
1 polymer ?
#
loop_
_entity_poly.entity_id
_entity_poly.type
_entity_poly.pdbx_seq_one_letter_code
_entity_poly.pdbx_strand_id
1 'polypeptide(L)'
;KSKHKHGRIKSFLTRRVKTHEITKVAESIESEIQAWIDRESITNLTNQLQQIRLQSNSSQYEEEDEIVEKLTIFHDRLSQGFNINLQDLLLKSKIFSELEYLLCCNCNVPQKVREKAGYALKEVVLFNKDVFVGQVLMGQTIKALISMDSLCSLEVLSSLIKAIRSPLVDVIESVGGISKAISYLNSDDLPFKVTAMDFVLEIGYFGRKEAVEAILNCGLINKLVELQRSDLGGDLIDLGKVHEDSEEEIDEDEPEEKGKTKKKKKRGNREKRFLEKHPFASCVARFTVQLEVGEGLRQREKRGFKQEILKKIREACNTDAEAATIVAEVLWGSSP
;
A
#
# COMPACT_ATOMS: atom_id res chain seq x y z
N LYS A 1 -57.24 -34.91 -24.94
CA LYS A 1 -55.94 -34.83 -24.23
C LYS A 1 -55.46 -33.37 -24.20
N SER A 2 -55.80 -32.56 -23.17
CA SER A 2 -55.14 -31.26 -22.88
C SER A 2 -55.69 -30.58 -21.61
N LYS A 3 -55.41 -31.13 -20.41
CA LYS A 3 -55.71 -30.42 -19.13
C LYS A 3 -54.59 -30.51 -18.09
N HIS A 4 -53.40 -31.03 -18.42
CA HIS A 4 -52.31 -31.25 -17.45
C HIS A 4 -51.10 -30.31 -17.60
N LYS A 5 -51.08 -29.36 -18.56
CA LYS A 5 -49.93 -28.46 -18.75
C LYS A 5 -49.98 -27.14 -17.96
N HIS A 6 -51.15 -26.66 -17.54
CA HIS A 6 -51.26 -25.35 -16.84
C HIS A 6 -50.93 -25.38 -15.33
N GLY A 7 -51.06 -26.52 -14.66
CA GLY A 7 -50.74 -26.64 -13.22
C GLY A 7 -49.24 -26.61 -12.92
N ARG A 8 -48.41 -27.16 -13.83
CA ARG A 8 -46.95 -27.24 -13.64
C ARG A 8 -46.27 -25.86 -13.70
N ILE A 9 -46.61 -25.03 -14.68
CA ILE A 9 -45.96 -23.72 -14.85
C ILE A 9 -46.31 -22.79 -13.69
N LYS A 10 -47.57 -22.80 -13.22
CA LYS A 10 -48.00 -22.02 -12.06
C LYS A 10 -47.35 -22.50 -10.75
N SER A 11 -47.12 -23.80 -10.58
CA SER A 11 -46.43 -24.33 -9.39
C SER A 11 -44.92 -24.07 -9.40
N PHE A 12 -44.28 -24.08 -10.58
CA PHE A 12 -42.86 -23.68 -10.72
C PHE A 12 -42.65 -22.18 -10.45
N LEU A 13 -43.54 -21.32 -10.96
CA LEU A 13 -43.48 -19.88 -10.71
C LEU A 13 -43.74 -19.55 -9.24
N THR A 14 -44.77 -20.12 -8.62
CA THR A 14 -45.03 -19.89 -7.18
C THR A 14 -43.93 -20.46 -6.29
N ARG A 15 -43.28 -21.58 -6.67
CA ARG A 15 -42.11 -22.07 -5.94
C ARG A 15 -40.91 -21.13 -6.07
N ARG A 16 -40.63 -20.59 -7.26
CA ARG A 16 -39.56 -19.59 -7.46
C ARG A 16 -39.82 -18.29 -6.71
N VAL A 17 -41.06 -17.81 -6.69
CA VAL A 17 -41.45 -16.61 -5.92
C VAL A 17 -41.29 -16.87 -4.43
N LYS A 18 -41.77 -18.00 -3.91
CA LYS A 18 -41.57 -18.38 -2.51
C LYS A 18 -40.09 -18.56 -2.14
N THR A 19 -39.30 -19.18 -3.02
CA THR A 19 -37.85 -19.29 -2.78
C THR A 19 -37.19 -17.92 -2.77
N HIS A 20 -37.56 -17.02 -3.68
CA HIS A 20 -37.04 -15.65 -3.69
C HIS A 20 -37.47 -14.85 -2.45
N GLU A 21 -38.71 -15.01 -1.98
CA GLU A 21 -39.17 -14.41 -0.73
C GLU A 21 -38.41 -14.94 0.49
N ILE A 22 -38.16 -16.25 0.55
CA ILE A 22 -37.35 -16.86 1.61
C ILE A 22 -35.90 -16.36 1.55
N THR A 23 -35.30 -16.29 0.35
CA THR A 23 -33.95 -15.74 0.18
C THR A 23 -33.89 -14.29 0.62
N LYS A 24 -34.88 -13.47 0.25
CA LYS A 24 -34.95 -12.06 0.67
C LYS A 24 -35.08 -11.90 2.19
N VAL A 25 -35.87 -12.74 2.84
CA VAL A 25 -35.99 -12.74 4.31
C VAL A 25 -34.69 -13.20 4.95
N ALA A 26 -34.05 -14.24 4.41
CA ALA A 26 -32.75 -14.72 4.88
C ALA A 26 -31.66 -13.63 4.75
N GLU A 27 -31.58 -12.95 3.59
CA GLU A 27 -30.69 -11.81 3.35
C GLU A 27 -30.95 -10.66 4.33
N SER A 28 -32.22 -10.37 4.62
CA SER A 28 -32.59 -9.35 5.61
C SER A 28 -32.12 -9.72 7.01
N ILE A 29 -32.37 -10.95 7.45
CA ILE A 29 -31.95 -11.45 8.77
C ILE A 29 -30.42 -11.47 8.86
N GLU A 30 -29.73 -11.94 7.83
CA GLU A 30 -28.28 -11.95 7.75
C GLU A 30 -27.70 -10.53 7.87
N SER A 31 -28.28 -9.56 7.16
CA SER A 31 -27.86 -8.16 7.25
C SER A 31 -28.08 -7.55 8.63
N GLU A 32 -29.15 -7.94 9.33
CA GLU A 32 -29.48 -7.47 10.68
C GLU A 32 -28.56 -8.10 11.73
N ILE A 33 -28.30 -9.41 11.62
CA ILE A 33 -27.31 -10.10 12.44
C ILE A 33 -25.94 -9.48 12.25
N GLN A 34 -25.51 -9.22 11.02
CA GLN A 34 -24.22 -8.59 10.74
C GLN A 34 -24.16 -7.17 11.31
N ALA A 35 -25.22 -6.38 11.18
CA ALA A 35 -25.27 -5.04 11.77
C ALA A 35 -25.19 -5.07 13.31
N TRP A 36 -25.79 -6.09 13.94
CA TRP A 36 -25.67 -6.30 15.38
C TRP A 36 -24.24 -6.69 15.79
N ILE A 37 -23.61 -7.61 15.06
CA ILE A 37 -22.21 -8.01 15.27
C ILE A 37 -21.27 -6.82 15.09
N ASP A 38 -21.46 -6.03 14.03
CA ASP A 38 -20.68 -4.83 13.74
C ASP A 38 -20.79 -3.81 14.86
N ARG A 39 -22.02 -3.61 15.38
CA ARG A 39 -22.26 -2.71 16.51
C ARG A 39 -21.51 -3.16 17.75
N GLU A 40 -21.70 -4.43 18.13
CA GLU A 40 -21.12 -5.00 19.35
C GLU A 40 -19.59 -5.02 19.29
N SER A 41 -19.03 -5.43 18.15
CA SER A 41 -17.58 -5.47 17.93
C SER A 41 -16.94 -4.09 18.01
N ILE A 42 -17.51 -3.07 17.35
CA ILE A 42 -17.00 -1.69 17.41
C ILE A 42 -17.14 -1.13 18.82
N THR A 43 -18.27 -1.33 19.50
CA THR A 43 -18.45 -0.80 20.87
C THR A 43 -17.48 -1.45 21.84
N ASN A 44 -17.29 -2.76 21.75
CA ASN A 44 -16.35 -3.48 22.62
C ASN A 44 -14.91 -3.07 22.36
N LEU A 45 -14.51 -2.95 21.09
CA LEU A 45 -13.18 -2.47 20.72
C LEU A 45 -12.97 -1.04 21.23
N THR A 46 -13.88 -0.12 20.93
CA THR A 46 -13.78 1.28 21.36
C THR A 46 -13.68 1.41 22.88
N ASN A 47 -14.49 0.66 23.63
CA ASN A 47 -14.44 0.67 25.09
C ASN A 47 -13.09 0.18 25.62
N GLN A 48 -12.52 -0.87 25.01
CA GLN A 48 -11.18 -1.33 25.39
C GLN A 48 -10.09 -0.32 25.04
N LEU A 49 -10.16 0.31 23.86
CA LEU A 49 -9.19 1.36 23.51
C LEU A 49 -9.25 2.55 24.50
N GLN A 50 -10.45 2.92 24.93
CA GLN A 50 -10.64 3.95 25.96
C GLN A 50 -10.12 3.51 27.33
N GLN A 51 -10.27 2.23 27.70
CA GLN A 51 -9.70 1.70 28.93
C GLN A 51 -8.17 1.75 28.91
N ILE A 52 -7.52 1.33 27.82
CA ILE A 52 -6.06 1.42 27.65
C ILE A 52 -5.59 2.88 27.75
N ARG A 53 -6.36 3.80 27.18
CA ARG A 53 -6.08 5.23 27.28
C ARG A 53 -6.10 5.75 28.71
N LEU A 54 -6.95 5.19 29.57
CA LEU A 54 -7.13 5.60 30.97
C LEU A 54 -6.22 4.82 31.94
N GLN A 55 -5.91 3.57 31.65
CA GLN A 55 -5.18 2.65 32.52
C GLN A 55 -3.74 2.55 32.03
N SER A 56 -2.83 3.28 32.69
CA SER A 56 -1.43 3.33 32.28
C SER A 56 -0.57 2.18 32.79
N ASN A 57 -1.08 1.25 33.61
CA ASN A 57 -0.27 0.22 34.27
C ASN A 57 -1.11 -1.01 34.70
N SER A 58 -1.24 -2.04 33.87
CA SER A 58 -1.59 -3.41 34.30
C SER A 58 -1.13 -4.46 33.27
N SER A 59 -0.99 -5.70 33.74
CA SER A 59 -0.33 -6.87 33.10
C SER A 59 -0.49 -6.97 31.57
N GLN A 60 0.62 -6.74 30.86
CA GLN A 60 0.65 -6.43 29.42
C GLN A 60 0.35 -7.59 28.44
N TYR A 61 0.63 -8.85 28.77
CA TYR A 61 0.75 -9.88 27.72
C TYR A 61 -0.59 -10.51 27.28
N GLU A 62 -1.51 -10.82 28.19
CA GLU A 62 -2.81 -11.40 27.82
C GLU A 62 -3.74 -10.37 27.17
N GLU A 63 -3.69 -9.12 27.66
CA GLU A 63 -4.46 -8.01 27.07
C GLU A 63 -3.95 -7.66 25.67
N GLU A 64 -2.63 -7.76 25.42
CA GLU A 64 -2.01 -7.45 24.12
C GLU A 64 -2.59 -8.33 22.99
N ASP A 65 -2.61 -9.65 23.17
CA ASP A 65 -3.06 -10.56 22.12
C ASP A 65 -4.57 -10.44 21.87
N GLU A 66 -5.38 -10.21 22.92
CA GLU A 66 -6.82 -9.97 22.78
C GLU A 66 -7.10 -8.69 21.96
N ILE A 67 -6.36 -7.62 22.22
CA ILE A 67 -6.51 -6.35 21.47
C ILE A 67 -6.07 -6.54 20.02
N VAL A 68 -4.97 -7.24 19.79
CA VAL A 68 -4.47 -7.56 18.44
C VAL A 68 -5.50 -8.36 17.65
N GLU A 69 -6.14 -9.36 18.27
CA GLU A 69 -7.19 -10.15 17.64
C GLU A 69 -8.39 -9.26 17.26
N LYS A 70 -8.86 -8.43 18.18
CA LYS A 70 -9.98 -7.51 17.91
C LYS A 70 -9.69 -6.48 16.83
N LEU A 71 -8.47 -5.92 16.82
CA LEU A 71 -8.02 -5.04 15.75
C LEU A 71 -7.95 -5.76 14.40
N THR A 72 -7.56 -7.05 14.40
CA THR A 72 -7.51 -7.87 13.19
C THR A 72 -8.91 -8.16 12.66
N ILE A 73 -9.84 -8.58 13.51
CA ILE A 73 -11.25 -8.79 13.13
C ILE A 73 -11.87 -7.50 12.58
N PHE A 74 -11.58 -6.37 13.21
CA PHE A 74 -12.05 -5.06 12.76
C PHE A 74 -11.45 -4.67 11.40
N HIS A 75 -10.14 -4.89 11.21
CA HIS A 75 -9.45 -4.71 9.93
C HIS A 75 -10.09 -5.56 8.82
N ASP A 76 -10.29 -6.85 9.08
CA ASP A 76 -10.89 -7.79 8.13
C ASP A 76 -12.35 -7.41 7.80
N ARG A 77 -13.09 -6.89 8.78
CA ARG A 77 -14.46 -6.43 8.57
C ARG A 77 -14.52 -5.21 7.64
N LEU A 78 -13.59 -4.26 7.78
CA LEU A 78 -13.54 -3.07 6.92
C LEU A 78 -13.08 -3.41 5.50
N SER A 79 -12.15 -4.36 5.34
CA SER A 79 -11.61 -4.76 4.04
C SER A 79 -12.64 -5.45 3.14
N GLN A 80 -13.75 -5.94 3.69
CA GLN A 80 -14.88 -6.52 2.95
C GLN A 80 -15.67 -5.49 2.12
N GLY A 81 -15.43 -4.19 2.33
CA GLY A 81 -15.99 -3.11 1.52
C GLY A 81 -17.06 -2.27 2.23
N PHE A 82 -17.48 -1.21 1.55
CA PHE A 82 -18.27 -0.13 2.13
C PHE A 82 -19.67 -0.57 2.58
N ASN A 83 -20.05 -0.16 3.79
CA ASN A 83 -21.38 -0.34 4.35
C ASN A 83 -21.82 0.93 5.09
N ILE A 84 -23.00 1.46 4.74
CA ILE A 84 -23.51 2.72 5.29
C ILE A 84 -23.83 2.66 6.79
N ASN A 85 -24.33 1.52 7.27
CA ASN A 85 -24.64 1.33 8.70
C ASN A 85 -23.34 1.25 9.50
N LEU A 86 -22.33 0.56 8.96
CA LEU A 86 -21.00 0.49 9.55
C LEU A 86 -20.35 1.87 9.60
N GLN A 87 -20.45 2.68 8.54
CA GLN A 87 -19.95 4.06 8.53
C GLN A 87 -20.55 4.91 9.66
N ASP A 88 -21.86 4.82 9.88
CA ASP A 88 -22.55 5.55 10.95
C ASP A 88 -22.06 5.09 12.34
N LEU A 89 -21.82 3.79 12.52
CA LEU A 89 -21.23 3.24 13.75
C LEU A 89 -19.79 3.72 14.00
N LEU A 90 -18.95 3.75 12.96
CA LEU A 90 -17.57 4.27 13.05
C LEU A 90 -17.54 5.74 13.51
N LEU A 91 -18.44 6.56 12.98
CA LEU A 91 -18.52 7.98 13.33
C LEU A 91 -19.05 8.19 14.74
N LYS A 92 -20.09 7.44 15.15
CA LYS A 92 -20.67 7.54 16.49
C LYS A 92 -19.71 7.06 17.58
N SER A 93 -18.95 6.00 17.31
CA SER A 93 -17.96 5.44 18.24
C SER A 93 -16.71 6.31 18.39
N LYS A 94 -16.41 7.19 17.42
CA LYS A 94 -15.16 7.96 17.35
C LYS A 94 -13.91 7.09 17.36
N ILE A 95 -14.03 5.86 16.84
CA ILE A 95 -12.96 4.86 16.86
C ILE A 95 -11.67 5.36 16.19
N PHE A 96 -11.77 6.21 15.15
CA PHE A 96 -10.59 6.80 14.50
C PHE A 96 -9.71 7.57 15.50
N SER A 97 -10.30 8.38 16.38
CA SER A 97 -9.55 9.16 17.37
C SER A 97 -8.88 8.27 18.42
N GLU A 98 -9.49 7.15 18.78
CA GLU A 98 -8.89 6.20 19.71
C GLU A 98 -7.74 5.42 19.05
N LEU A 99 -7.89 5.03 17.78
CA LEU A 99 -6.80 4.43 17.00
C LEU A 99 -5.63 5.40 16.81
N GLU A 100 -5.91 6.67 16.48
CA GLU A 100 -4.88 7.70 16.38
C GLU A 100 -4.16 7.91 17.71
N TYR A 101 -4.89 7.92 18.83
CA TYR A 101 -4.29 8.02 20.16
C TYR A 101 -3.32 6.86 20.43
N LEU A 102 -3.71 5.61 20.15
CA LEU A 102 -2.84 4.45 20.33
C LEU A 102 -1.56 4.54 19.50
N LEU A 103 -1.66 5.02 18.25
CA LEU A 103 -0.50 5.24 17.39
C LEU A 103 0.46 6.28 17.96
N CYS A 104 -0.07 7.36 18.54
CA CYS A 104 0.71 8.48 19.06
C CYS A 104 1.35 8.21 20.44
N CYS A 105 0.85 7.23 21.20
CA CYS A 105 1.34 6.93 22.53
C CYS A 105 2.64 6.11 22.49
N ASN A 106 3.78 6.80 22.57
CA ASN A 106 5.10 6.16 22.45
C ASN A 106 5.59 5.41 23.71
N CYS A 107 4.99 5.63 24.90
CA CYS A 107 5.55 5.12 26.16
C CYS A 107 4.80 3.94 26.81
N ASN A 108 3.54 3.68 26.45
CA ASN A 108 2.71 2.73 27.20
C ASN A 108 2.15 1.56 26.36
N VAL A 109 2.21 1.64 25.02
CA VAL A 109 1.56 0.67 24.13
C VAL A 109 2.62 -0.17 23.40
N PRO A 110 2.53 -1.52 23.45
CA PRO A 110 3.43 -2.40 22.71
C PRO A 110 3.43 -2.11 21.21
N GLN A 111 4.58 -2.31 20.56
CA GLN A 111 4.74 -2.03 19.13
C GLN A 111 3.76 -2.82 18.26
N LYS A 112 3.52 -4.11 18.57
CA LYS A 112 2.59 -4.99 17.84
C LYS A 112 1.16 -4.42 17.80
N VAL A 113 0.69 -3.89 18.93
CA VAL A 113 -0.64 -3.23 19.03
C VAL A 113 -0.67 -1.97 18.19
N ARG A 114 0.39 -1.15 18.24
CA ARG A 114 0.50 0.07 17.43
C ARG A 114 0.49 -0.24 15.93
N GLU A 115 1.22 -1.26 15.50
CA GLU A 115 1.24 -1.68 14.09
C GLU A 115 -0.14 -2.15 13.62
N LYS A 116 -0.84 -2.96 14.43
CA LYS A 116 -2.22 -3.38 14.14
C LYS A 116 -3.21 -2.23 14.15
N ALA A 117 -3.05 -1.27 15.05
CA ALA A 117 -3.82 -0.03 15.05
C ALA A 117 -3.54 0.78 13.77
N GLY A 118 -2.31 0.78 13.27
CA GLY A 118 -1.94 1.39 11.98
C GLY A 118 -2.66 0.76 10.80
N TYR A 119 -2.70 -0.58 10.72
CA TYR A 119 -3.46 -1.27 9.68
C TYR A 119 -4.98 -1.05 9.81
N ALA A 120 -5.53 -1.04 11.02
CA ALA A 120 -6.94 -0.73 11.25
C ALA A 120 -7.27 0.72 10.81
N LEU A 121 -6.44 1.70 11.19
CA LEU A 121 -6.61 3.09 10.80
C LEU A 121 -6.53 3.25 9.27
N LYS A 122 -5.56 2.59 8.63
CA LYS A 122 -5.45 2.54 7.17
C LYS A 122 -6.76 2.07 6.54
N GLU A 123 -7.34 0.97 7.02
CA GLU A 123 -8.62 0.47 6.47
C GLU A 123 -9.78 1.42 6.74
N VAL A 124 -9.84 2.11 7.89
CA VAL A 124 -10.88 3.12 8.13
C VAL A 124 -10.82 4.23 7.07
N VAL A 125 -9.61 4.67 6.70
CA VAL A 125 -9.42 5.68 5.66
C VAL A 125 -9.80 5.14 4.28
N LEU A 126 -9.43 3.90 3.96
CA LEU A 126 -9.77 3.27 2.67
C LEU A 126 -11.27 3.00 2.55
N PHE A 127 -11.93 2.68 3.66
CA PHE A 127 -13.37 2.43 3.74
C PHE A 127 -14.17 3.67 3.32
N ASN A 128 -13.76 4.87 3.76
CA ASN A 128 -14.34 6.12 3.28
C ASN A 128 -13.32 7.28 3.31
N LYS A 129 -12.62 7.44 2.19
CA LYS A 129 -11.61 8.46 2.01
C LYS A 129 -12.13 9.86 2.32
N ASP A 130 -13.29 10.23 1.79
CA ASP A 130 -13.79 11.61 1.85
C ASP A 130 -14.10 12.08 3.26
N VAL A 131 -14.38 11.14 4.17
CA VAL A 131 -14.67 11.42 5.58
C VAL A 131 -13.40 11.54 6.41
N PHE A 132 -12.41 10.67 6.19
CA PHE A 132 -11.26 10.55 7.08
C PHE A 132 -9.99 11.25 6.60
N VAL A 133 -9.89 11.63 5.32
CA VAL A 133 -8.71 12.35 4.79
C VAL A 133 -8.38 13.61 5.59
N GLY A 134 -9.39 14.41 5.94
CA GLY A 134 -9.19 15.62 6.74
C GLY A 134 -8.59 15.32 8.12
N GLN A 135 -9.06 14.25 8.77
CA GLN A 135 -8.55 13.83 10.07
C GLN A 135 -7.09 13.35 9.98
N VAL A 136 -6.75 12.59 8.94
CA VAL A 136 -5.37 12.11 8.72
C VAL A 136 -4.41 13.27 8.44
N LEU A 137 -4.78 14.20 7.56
CA LEU A 137 -3.91 15.31 7.14
C LEU A 137 -3.70 16.37 8.23
N MET A 138 -4.72 16.61 9.07
CA MET A 138 -4.65 17.60 10.15
C MET A 138 -4.23 17.00 11.51
N GLY A 139 -4.26 15.67 11.62
CA GLY A 139 -3.96 14.94 12.84
C GLY A 139 -2.47 14.71 13.09
N GLN A 140 -2.18 13.82 14.04
CA GLN A 140 -0.82 13.37 14.36
C GLN A 140 -0.48 12.00 13.76
N THR A 141 -1.45 11.37 13.11
CA THR A 141 -1.32 10.05 12.47
C THR A 141 -0.03 9.91 11.64
N ILE A 142 0.23 10.84 10.72
CA ILE A 142 1.39 10.75 9.80
C ILE A 142 2.70 10.87 10.56
N LYS A 143 2.77 11.80 11.52
CA LYS A 143 3.96 11.99 12.38
C LYS A 143 4.21 10.76 13.25
N ALA A 144 3.17 10.16 13.81
CA ALA A 144 3.25 8.95 14.60
C ALA A 144 3.79 7.78 13.76
N LEU A 145 3.23 7.56 12.56
CA LEU A 145 3.68 6.51 11.64
C LEU A 145 5.14 6.68 11.23
N ILE A 146 5.57 7.91 10.88
CA ILE A 146 6.98 8.21 10.55
C ILE A 146 7.90 7.96 11.76
N SER A 147 7.39 8.07 12.99
CA SER A 147 8.18 7.87 14.22
C SER A 147 8.27 6.41 14.67
N MET A 148 7.46 5.51 14.11
CA MET A 148 7.38 4.10 14.52
C MET A 148 8.51 3.22 13.98
N ASP A 149 9.15 3.63 12.89
CA ASP A 149 10.34 2.99 12.30
C ASP A 149 10.17 1.48 12.09
N SER A 150 8.96 1.09 11.69
CA SER A 150 8.54 -0.30 11.49
C SER A 150 8.13 -0.56 10.04
N LEU A 151 8.28 -1.80 9.57
CA LEU A 151 7.87 -2.20 8.22
C LEU A 151 6.37 -1.91 8.00
N CYS A 152 5.54 -2.24 9.00
CA CYS A 152 4.11 -1.95 9.02
C CYS A 152 3.80 -0.46 8.80
N SER A 153 4.56 0.43 9.45
CA SER A 153 4.35 1.87 9.30
C SER A 153 4.61 2.39 7.89
N LEU A 154 5.63 1.85 7.20
CA LEU A 154 5.91 2.19 5.81
C LEU A 154 4.82 1.67 4.88
N GLU A 155 4.38 0.42 5.05
CA GLU A 155 3.29 -0.14 4.23
C GLU A 155 1.97 0.64 4.38
N VAL A 156 1.65 1.05 5.61
CA VAL A 156 0.49 1.89 5.91
C VAL A 156 0.64 3.24 5.22
N LEU A 157 1.80 3.91 5.35
CA LEU A 157 2.04 5.20 4.70
C LEU A 157 1.95 5.09 3.18
N SER A 158 2.54 4.06 2.57
CA SER A 158 2.44 3.78 1.13
C SER A 158 0.98 3.64 0.67
N SER A 159 0.20 2.83 1.40
CA SER A 159 -1.22 2.64 1.11
C SER A 159 -2.02 3.95 1.23
N LEU A 160 -1.71 4.76 2.23
CA LEU A 160 -2.33 6.08 2.41
C LEU A 160 -1.89 7.06 1.32
N ILE A 161 -0.64 7.03 0.84
CA ILE A 161 -0.18 7.87 -0.28
C ILE A 161 -1.00 7.54 -1.53
N LYS A 162 -1.17 6.25 -1.85
CA LYS A 162 -2.00 5.82 -2.99
C LYS A 162 -3.46 6.29 -2.86
N ALA A 163 -4.00 6.26 -1.64
CA ALA A 163 -5.38 6.67 -1.40
C ALA A 163 -5.56 8.20 -1.46
N ILE A 164 -4.71 8.96 -0.77
CA ILE A 164 -4.87 10.39 -0.54
C ILE A 164 -4.18 11.23 -1.63
N ARG A 165 -3.11 10.70 -2.22
CA ARG A 165 -2.25 11.30 -3.25
C ARG A 165 -1.38 12.45 -2.70
N SER A 166 -1.10 13.44 -3.55
CA SER A 166 -0.20 14.57 -3.29
C SER A 166 -0.38 15.26 -1.94
N PRO A 167 -1.61 15.53 -1.45
CA PRO A 167 -1.77 16.20 -0.14
C PRO A 167 -1.09 15.47 1.01
N LEU A 168 -1.04 14.14 0.98
CA LEU A 168 -0.37 13.36 2.01
C LEU A 168 1.15 13.49 1.91
N VAL A 169 1.67 13.49 0.69
CA VAL A 169 3.11 13.61 0.43
C VAL A 169 3.63 14.95 0.95
N ASP A 170 2.88 16.03 0.78
CA ASP A 170 3.26 17.35 1.29
C ASP A 170 3.34 17.37 2.82
N VAL A 171 2.42 16.69 3.50
CA VAL A 171 2.46 16.56 4.97
C VAL A 171 3.64 15.68 5.41
N ILE A 172 3.93 14.59 4.71
CA ILE A 172 5.10 13.74 4.96
C ILE A 172 6.40 14.56 4.84
N GLU A 173 6.51 15.40 3.81
CA GLU A 173 7.64 16.33 3.66
C GLU A 173 7.75 17.27 4.86
N SER A 174 6.64 17.91 5.27
CA SER A 174 6.62 18.88 6.37
C SER A 174 7.09 18.32 7.71
N VAL A 175 6.94 17.01 7.91
CA VAL A 175 7.34 16.29 9.14
C VAL A 175 8.75 15.67 9.00
N GLY A 176 9.42 15.86 7.87
CA GLY A 176 10.75 15.32 7.59
C GLY A 176 10.74 13.83 7.20
N GLY A 177 9.59 13.28 6.81
CA GLY A 177 9.44 11.87 6.45
C GLY A 177 10.24 11.47 5.22
N ILE A 178 10.46 12.37 4.27
CA ILE A 178 11.28 12.11 3.07
C ILE A 178 12.75 11.81 3.45
N SER A 179 13.34 12.65 4.31
CA SER A 179 14.71 12.41 4.79
C SER A 179 14.81 11.08 5.53
N LYS A 180 13.76 10.73 6.29
CA LYS A 180 13.71 9.47 7.03
C LYS A 180 13.58 8.26 6.11
N ALA A 181 12.73 8.34 5.08
CA ALA A 181 12.60 7.31 4.05
C ALA A 181 13.93 7.00 3.37
N ILE A 182 14.70 8.03 3.02
CA ILE A 182 16.03 7.86 2.41
C ILE A 182 17.01 7.24 3.41
N SER A 183 16.91 7.57 4.70
CA SER A 183 17.73 6.92 5.74
C SER A 183 17.44 5.42 5.85
N TYR A 184 16.20 4.98 5.61
CA TYR A 184 15.83 3.57 5.64
C TYR A 184 16.44 2.75 4.49
N LEU A 185 16.82 3.39 3.38
CA LEU A 185 17.60 2.72 2.32
C LEU A 185 19.01 2.31 2.78
N ASN A 186 19.45 2.77 3.96
CA ASN A 186 20.69 2.34 4.60
C ASN A 186 20.51 1.24 5.66
N SER A 187 19.28 0.77 5.94
CA SER A 187 19.09 -0.30 6.93
C SER A 187 19.79 -1.58 6.50
N ASP A 188 20.13 -2.47 7.42
CA ASP A 188 20.68 -3.79 7.05
C ASP A 188 19.58 -4.76 6.61
N ASP A 189 18.39 -4.62 7.19
CA ASP A 189 17.24 -5.46 6.91
C ASP A 189 16.73 -5.28 5.47
N LEU A 190 16.76 -6.36 4.70
CA LEU A 190 16.42 -6.34 3.27
C LEU A 190 14.94 -6.04 3.03
N PRO A 191 13.97 -6.74 3.64
CA PRO A 191 12.55 -6.38 3.58
C PRO A 191 12.31 -4.89 3.83
N PHE A 192 12.90 -4.34 4.89
CA PHE A 192 12.77 -2.92 5.22
C PHE A 192 13.34 -2.00 4.13
N LYS A 193 14.52 -2.32 3.55
CA LYS A 193 15.09 -1.57 2.42
C LYS A 193 14.19 -1.60 1.18
N VAL A 194 13.61 -2.77 0.85
CA VAL A 194 12.73 -2.92 -0.31
C VAL A 194 11.44 -2.12 -0.12
N THR A 195 10.81 -2.22 1.05
CA THR A 195 9.62 -1.43 1.36
C THR A 195 9.92 0.08 1.37
N ALA A 196 11.09 0.49 1.85
CA ALA A 196 11.53 1.88 1.78
C ALA A 196 11.72 2.35 0.33
N MET A 197 12.25 1.50 -0.55
CA MET A 197 12.36 1.79 -1.98
C MET A 197 10.97 2.00 -2.61
N ASP A 198 10.02 1.10 -2.36
CA ASP A 198 8.66 1.23 -2.87
C ASP A 198 7.98 2.50 -2.33
N PHE A 199 8.18 2.83 -1.06
CA PHE A 199 7.69 4.08 -0.48
C PHE A 199 8.28 5.31 -1.18
N VAL A 200 9.58 5.33 -1.47
CA VAL A 200 10.23 6.43 -2.22
C VAL A 200 9.69 6.53 -3.66
N LEU A 201 9.44 5.40 -4.33
CA LEU A 201 8.82 5.37 -5.66
C LEU A 201 7.42 5.99 -5.66
N GLU A 202 6.63 5.71 -4.63
CA GLU A 202 5.28 6.28 -4.48
C GLU A 202 5.31 7.79 -4.21
N ILE A 203 6.26 8.27 -3.38
CA ILE A 203 6.51 9.70 -3.21
C ILE A 203 6.90 10.33 -4.55
N GLY A 204 7.74 9.68 -5.35
CA GLY A 204 8.08 10.15 -6.71
C GLY A 204 6.85 10.24 -7.63
N TYR A 205 5.91 9.31 -7.54
CA TYR A 205 4.71 9.31 -8.38
C TYR A 205 3.70 10.42 -8.01
N PHE A 206 3.44 10.62 -6.72
CA PHE A 206 2.42 11.56 -6.24
C PHE A 206 2.96 12.92 -5.79
N GLY A 207 4.28 13.04 -5.58
CA GLY A 207 4.92 14.20 -5.01
C GLY A 207 4.83 15.44 -5.90
N ARG A 208 4.54 16.58 -5.27
CA ARG A 208 4.63 17.89 -5.91
C ARG A 208 6.08 18.34 -6.01
N LYS A 209 6.29 19.49 -6.65
CA LYS A 209 7.61 20.05 -6.92
C LYS A 209 8.48 20.11 -5.66
N GLU A 210 7.92 20.59 -4.55
CA GLU A 210 8.60 20.76 -3.27
C GLU A 210 9.12 19.42 -2.71
N ALA A 211 8.24 18.42 -2.64
CA ALA A 211 8.60 17.07 -2.20
C ALA A 211 9.68 16.42 -3.08
N VAL A 212 9.61 16.60 -4.41
CA VAL A 212 10.62 16.06 -5.33
C VAL A 212 11.96 16.80 -5.19
N GLU A 213 11.95 18.12 -5.00
CA GLU A 213 13.17 18.87 -4.67
C GLU A 213 13.79 18.37 -3.36
N ALA A 214 12.97 18.13 -2.33
CA ALA A 214 13.44 17.56 -1.06
C ALA A 214 14.09 16.18 -1.25
N ILE A 215 13.47 15.29 -2.03
CA ILE A 215 14.04 13.97 -2.37
C ILE A 215 15.44 14.10 -3.01
N LEU A 216 15.56 14.97 -4.02
CA LEU A 216 16.82 15.15 -4.74
C LEU A 216 17.88 15.80 -3.85
N ASN A 217 17.49 16.72 -2.97
CA ASN A 217 18.39 17.41 -2.04
C ASN A 217 18.89 16.50 -0.92
N CYS A 218 18.07 15.53 -0.49
CA CYS A 218 18.46 14.49 0.45
C CYS A 218 19.40 13.44 -0.16
N GLY A 219 19.82 13.58 -1.42
CA GLY A 219 20.84 12.73 -2.04
C GLY A 219 20.34 11.37 -2.51
N LEU A 220 19.03 11.22 -2.78
CA LEU A 220 18.46 9.94 -3.21
C LEU A 220 19.21 9.32 -4.41
N ILE A 221 19.57 10.12 -5.42
CA ILE A 221 20.22 9.60 -6.64
C ILE A 221 21.55 8.91 -6.32
N ASN A 222 22.36 9.50 -5.42
CA ASN A 222 23.61 8.89 -5.00
C ASN A 222 23.35 7.53 -4.34
N LYS A 223 22.32 7.47 -3.48
CA LYS A 223 21.92 6.23 -2.80
C LYS A 223 21.41 5.17 -3.77
N LEU A 224 20.62 5.54 -4.77
CA LEU A 224 20.12 4.60 -5.77
C LEU A 224 21.25 4.06 -6.65
N VAL A 225 22.22 4.88 -7.03
CA VAL A 225 23.41 4.43 -7.77
C VAL A 225 24.22 3.43 -6.93
N GLU A 226 24.41 3.69 -5.63
CA GLU A 226 25.04 2.72 -4.71
C GLU A 226 24.28 1.40 -4.62
N LEU A 227 22.95 1.45 -4.51
CA LEU A 227 22.11 0.25 -4.43
C LEU A 227 22.09 -0.53 -5.74
N GLN A 228 22.06 0.15 -6.88
CA GLN A 228 22.12 -0.48 -8.20
C GLN A 228 23.47 -1.19 -8.44
N ARG A 229 24.56 -0.71 -7.82
CA ARG A 229 25.87 -1.36 -7.86
C ARG A 229 26.00 -2.59 -6.96
N SER A 230 25.12 -2.73 -5.97
CA SER A 230 25.16 -3.85 -5.02
C SER A 230 24.78 -5.19 -5.65
N ASP A 231 25.06 -6.30 -4.97
CA ASP A 231 24.70 -7.66 -5.43
C ASP A 231 23.18 -7.84 -5.65
N LEU A 232 22.37 -7.06 -4.92
CA LEU A 232 20.91 -7.02 -5.01
C LEU A 232 20.40 -5.99 -6.03
N GLY A 233 21.32 -5.31 -6.70
CA GLY A 233 21.10 -4.38 -7.80
C GLY A 233 21.28 -5.05 -9.16
N GLY A 234 21.83 -4.31 -10.12
CA GLY A 234 22.03 -4.71 -11.50
C GLY A 234 21.15 -3.95 -12.49
N ASP A 235 21.22 -4.37 -13.75
CA ASP A 235 20.55 -3.70 -14.86
C ASP A 235 19.45 -4.60 -15.43
N LEU A 236 18.26 -4.05 -15.67
CA LEU A 236 17.15 -4.75 -16.33
C LEU A 236 17.49 -5.12 -17.79
N ILE A 237 18.59 -4.61 -18.35
CA ILE A 237 19.09 -4.99 -19.68
C ILE A 237 19.61 -6.45 -19.69
N ASP A 238 20.13 -6.95 -18.57
CA ASP A 238 20.68 -8.30 -18.46
C ASP A 238 19.62 -9.41 -18.33
N LEU A 239 18.33 -9.05 -18.23
CA LEU A 239 17.19 -9.98 -18.36
C LEU A 239 17.25 -10.85 -19.64
N GLY A 240 17.93 -10.36 -20.69
CA GLY A 240 18.16 -11.11 -21.93
C GLY A 240 19.30 -12.13 -21.86
N LYS A 241 20.22 -12.01 -20.91
CA LYS A 241 21.44 -12.84 -20.79
C LYS A 241 21.34 -13.97 -19.75
N VAL A 242 20.42 -13.90 -18.78
CA VAL A 242 20.12 -14.99 -17.80
C VAL A 242 19.45 -16.20 -18.48
N HIS A 243 19.73 -16.42 -19.76
CA HIS A 243 19.05 -17.37 -20.64
C HIS A 243 19.74 -18.73 -20.72
N GLU A 244 20.87 -18.93 -20.03
CA GLU A 244 21.65 -20.17 -20.16
C GLU A 244 21.64 -21.10 -18.93
N ASP A 245 21.28 -20.62 -17.71
CA ASP A 245 21.51 -21.42 -16.49
C ASP A 245 20.27 -21.77 -15.65
N SER A 246 19.06 -21.32 -16.01
CA SER A 246 17.84 -21.73 -15.28
C SER A 246 16.90 -22.47 -16.21
N GLU A 247 16.88 -23.78 -16.03
CA GLU A 247 15.98 -24.75 -16.66
C GLU A 247 14.55 -24.21 -16.73
N GLU A 248 13.95 -24.35 -17.92
CA GLU A 248 12.57 -24.01 -18.18
C GLU A 248 11.65 -24.92 -17.35
N GLU A 249 11.26 -24.49 -16.14
CA GLU A 249 10.01 -24.97 -15.55
C GLU A 249 8.86 -24.41 -16.40
N ILE A 250 8.39 -25.24 -17.33
CA ILE A 250 7.21 -25.01 -18.14
C ILE A 250 6.00 -25.24 -17.23
N ASP A 251 5.32 -24.16 -16.83
CA ASP A 251 3.98 -24.26 -16.26
C ASP A 251 3.02 -24.80 -17.34
N GLU A 252 2.62 -26.07 -17.24
CA GLU A 252 1.80 -26.80 -18.23
C GLU A 252 0.31 -26.34 -18.28
N ASP A 253 -0.11 -25.41 -17.41
CA ASP A 253 -1.54 -25.10 -17.18
C ASP A 253 -2.01 -23.71 -17.70
N GLU A 254 -1.41 -23.14 -18.75
CA GLU A 254 -1.95 -21.91 -19.37
C GLU A 254 -2.85 -22.20 -20.60
N PRO A 255 -4.14 -21.78 -20.59
CA PRO A 255 -5.02 -21.89 -21.76
C PRO A 255 -4.51 -21.05 -22.94
N GLU A 256 -4.74 -21.55 -24.17
CA GLU A 256 -4.25 -20.97 -25.43
C GLU A 256 -4.76 -19.53 -25.69
N GLU A 257 -4.06 -18.52 -25.16
CA GLU A 257 -4.24 -17.12 -25.54
C GLU A 257 -3.31 -16.71 -26.69
N LYS A 258 -3.84 -15.88 -27.61
CA LYS A 258 -3.18 -15.39 -28.83
C LYS A 258 -1.80 -14.77 -28.53
N GLY A 259 -0.81 -15.10 -29.38
CA GLY A 259 0.63 -14.95 -29.12
C GLY A 259 1.22 -13.56 -28.82
N LYS A 260 0.46 -12.44 -28.94
CA LYS A 260 0.92 -11.12 -28.47
C LYS A 260 0.68 -10.92 -26.98
N THR A 261 -0.43 -11.42 -26.46
CA THR A 261 -0.78 -11.33 -25.03
C THR A 261 0.08 -12.28 -24.20
N LYS A 262 0.31 -13.51 -24.71
CA LYS A 262 1.21 -14.49 -24.09
C LYS A 262 2.65 -13.99 -23.95
N LYS A 263 3.21 -13.32 -24.98
CA LYS A 263 4.56 -12.73 -24.91
C LYS A 263 4.67 -11.59 -23.90
N LYS A 264 3.67 -10.70 -23.80
CA LYS A 264 3.66 -9.62 -22.80
C LYS A 264 3.53 -10.16 -21.37
N LYS A 265 2.62 -11.11 -21.15
CA LYS A 265 2.46 -11.79 -19.84
C LYS A 265 3.73 -12.52 -19.42
N LYS A 266 4.33 -13.32 -20.33
CA LYS A 266 5.59 -14.04 -20.07
C LYS A 266 6.74 -13.08 -19.74
N ARG A 267 6.88 -11.96 -20.47
CA ARG A 267 7.90 -10.94 -20.17
C ARG A 267 7.69 -10.29 -18.81
N GLY A 268 6.45 -9.91 -18.48
CA GLY A 268 6.13 -9.33 -17.17
C GLY A 268 6.38 -10.30 -16.01
N ASN A 269 6.10 -11.60 -16.19
CA ASN A 269 6.37 -12.60 -15.15
C ASN A 269 7.88 -12.81 -14.91
N ARG A 270 8.68 -12.77 -15.99
CA ARG A 270 10.15 -12.86 -15.89
C ARG A 270 10.77 -11.65 -15.22
N GLU A 271 10.27 -10.45 -15.53
CA GLU A 271 10.70 -9.22 -14.88
C GLU A 271 10.39 -9.23 -13.38
N LYS A 272 9.21 -9.71 -12.99
CA LYS A 272 8.84 -9.89 -11.57
C LYS A 272 9.81 -10.84 -10.84
N ARG A 273 10.04 -12.05 -11.38
CA ARG A 273 10.99 -13.02 -10.79
C ARG A 273 12.41 -12.47 -10.69
N PHE A 274 12.83 -11.63 -11.64
CA PHE A 274 14.14 -10.99 -11.58
C PHE A 274 14.20 -9.92 -10.50
N LEU A 275 13.17 -9.07 -10.38
CA LEU A 275 13.08 -8.05 -9.34
C LEU A 275 12.92 -8.64 -7.93
N GLU A 276 12.35 -9.84 -7.79
CA GLU A 276 12.35 -10.58 -6.52
C GLU A 276 13.77 -10.96 -6.06
N LYS A 277 14.66 -11.26 -7.01
CA LYS A 277 16.08 -11.58 -6.73
C LYS A 277 16.96 -10.32 -6.66
N HIS A 278 16.65 -9.31 -7.47
CA HIS A 278 17.38 -8.07 -7.62
C HIS A 278 16.44 -6.86 -7.43
N PRO A 279 16.00 -6.61 -6.18
CA PRO A 279 14.99 -5.57 -5.90
C PRO A 279 15.44 -4.16 -6.26
N PHE A 280 16.75 -3.91 -6.35
CA PHE A 280 17.31 -2.60 -6.70
C PHE A 280 17.75 -2.50 -8.16
N ALA A 281 17.43 -3.48 -9.00
CA ALA A 281 17.77 -3.44 -10.41
C ALA A 281 17.12 -2.24 -11.12
N SER A 282 17.93 -1.52 -11.89
CA SER A 282 17.65 -0.21 -12.52
C SER A 282 16.79 0.70 -11.65
N CYS A 283 17.03 0.75 -10.34
CA CYS A 283 16.22 1.51 -9.39
C CYS A 283 16.22 3.02 -9.69
N VAL A 284 17.32 3.55 -10.24
CA VAL A 284 17.43 4.94 -10.73
C VAL A 284 16.45 5.18 -11.89
N ALA A 285 16.41 4.27 -12.87
CA ALA A 285 15.50 4.35 -14.00
C ALA A 285 14.04 4.20 -13.54
N ARG A 286 13.74 3.22 -12.67
CA ARG A 286 12.41 3.03 -12.09
C ARG A 286 11.91 4.29 -11.38
N PHE A 287 12.74 4.93 -10.56
CA PHE A 287 12.38 6.19 -9.91
C PHE A 287 12.11 7.30 -10.91
N THR A 288 12.96 7.45 -11.93
CA THR A 288 12.78 8.48 -12.97
C THR A 288 11.49 8.25 -13.77
N VAL A 289 11.17 6.99 -14.08
CA VAL A 289 9.90 6.62 -14.73
C VAL A 289 8.72 7.03 -13.87
N GLN A 290 8.73 6.76 -12.55
CA GLN A 290 7.65 7.18 -11.65
C GLN A 290 7.43 8.70 -11.66
N LEU A 291 8.50 9.49 -11.67
CA LEU A 291 8.41 10.95 -11.78
C LEU A 291 7.77 11.39 -13.12
N GLU A 292 8.08 10.70 -14.20
CA GLU A 292 7.58 11.03 -15.54
C GLU A 292 6.12 10.63 -15.76
N VAL A 293 5.72 9.44 -15.30
CA VAL A 293 4.32 8.98 -15.40
C VAL A 293 3.44 9.47 -14.25
N GLY A 294 4.05 10.02 -13.19
CA GLY A 294 3.39 10.46 -11.97
C GLY A 294 2.41 11.61 -12.15
N GLU A 295 1.53 11.75 -11.16
CA GLU A 295 0.43 12.73 -11.15
C GLU A 295 0.83 14.07 -10.52
N GLY A 296 1.89 14.12 -9.71
CA GLY A 296 2.21 15.28 -8.88
C GLY A 296 2.90 16.45 -9.59
N LEU A 297 3.57 16.20 -10.72
CA LEU A 297 4.39 17.18 -11.43
C LEU A 297 3.80 17.64 -12.77
N ARG A 298 4.02 18.91 -13.11
CA ARG A 298 3.73 19.45 -14.44
C ARG A 298 4.78 18.99 -15.45
N GLN A 299 4.41 18.98 -16.73
CA GLN A 299 5.32 18.57 -17.81
C GLN A 299 6.63 19.38 -17.86
N ARG A 300 6.61 20.68 -17.53
CA ARG A 300 7.83 21.50 -17.44
C ARG A 300 8.73 21.06 -16.29
N GLU A 301 8.14 20.75 -15.13
CA GLU A 301 8.86 20.32 -13.94
C GLU A 301 9.48 18.94 -14.16
N LYS A 302 8.73 17.99 -14.74
CA LYS A 302 9.24 16.67 -15.14
C LYS A 302 10.50 16.77 -15.99
N ARG A 303 10.50 17.64 -17.01
CA ARG A 303 11.69 17.88 -17.85
C ARG A 303 12.86 18.48 -17.08
N GLY A 304 12.59 19.41 -16.16
CA GLY A 304 13.61 20.03 -15.31
C GLY A 304 14.28 19.01 -14.38
N PHE A 305 13.47 18.24 -13.65
CA PHE A 305 13.98 17.21 -12.75
C PHE A 305 14.69 16.09 -13.49
N LYS A 306 14.24 15.70 -14.70
CA LYS A 306 14.98 14.74 -15.52
C LYS A 306 16.41 15.22 -15.80
N GLN A 307 16.59 16.49 -16.16
CA GLN A 307 17.92 17.05 -16.40
C GLN A 307 18.76 17.08 -15.12
N GLU A 308 18.16 17.42 -13.99
CA GLU A 308 18.83 17.41 -12.69
C GLU A 308 19.28 15.99 -12.29
N ILE A 309 18.40 14.99 -12.45
CA ILE A 309 18.71 13.59 -12.18
C ILE A 309 19.88 13.12 -13.05
N LEU A 310 19.87 13.42 -14.36
CA LEU A 310 20.96 13.07 -15.27
C LEU A 310 22.29 13.70 -14.85
N LYS A 311 22.26 14.93 -14.29
CA LYS A 311 23.45 15.56 -13.73
C LYS A 311 23.94 14.82 -12.49
N LYS A 312 23.04 14.53 -11.54
CA LYS A 312 23.40 13.83 -10.29
C LYS A 312 23.89 12.39 -10.52
N ILE A 313 23.36 11.69 -11.52
CA ILE A 313 23.86 10.36 -11.91
C ILE A 313 25.35 10.44 -12.29
N ARG A 314 25.74 11.40 -13.13
CA ARG A 314 27.14 11.58 -13.54
C ARG A 314 28.05 11.93 -12.37
N GLU A 315 27.54 12.66 -11.39
CA GLU A 315 28.28 13.01 -10.16
C GLU A 315 28.41 11.82 -9.19
N ALA A 316 27.46 10.89 -9.21
CA ALA A 316 27.41 9.73 -8.31
C ALA A 316 28.16 8.49 -8.83
N CYS A 317 28.34 8.37 -10.14
CA CYS A 317 29.02 7.24 -10.76
C CYS A 317 30.54 7.32 -10.62
N ASN A 318 31.19 6.18 -10.48
CA ASN A 318 32.66 6.11 -10.36
C ASN A 318 33.36 6.11 -11.73
N THR A 319 32.66 5.70 -12.78
CA THR A 319 33.20 5.59 -14.13
C THR A 319 32.24 6.15 -15.18
N ASP A 320 32.78 6.67 -16.28
CA ASP A 320 31.98 7.17 -17.41
C ASP A 320 31.13 6.05 -18.05
N ALA A 321 31.62 4.80 -18.02
CA ALA A 321 30.90 3.65 -18.55
C ALA A 321 29.64 3.34 -17.72
N GLU A 322 29.76 3.31 -16.40
CA GLU A 322 28.63 3.14 -15.47
C GLU A 322 27.61 4.27 -15.66
N ALA A 323 28.08 5.52 -15.69
CA ALA A 323 27.23 6.68 -15.91
C ALA A 323 26.48 6.58 -17.25
N ALA A 324 27.16 6.16 -18.33
CA ALA A 324 26.54 5.99 -19.64
C ALA A 324 25.45 4.92 -19.64
N THR A 325 25.67 3.79 -18.96
CA THR A 325 24.68 2.71 -18.86
C THR A 325 23.43 3.18 -18.11
N ILE A 326 23.58 3.76 -16.92
CA ILE A 326 22.44 4.23 -16.12
C ILE A 326 21.69 5.38 -16.84
N VAL A 327 22.42 6.31 -17.47
CA VAL A 327 21.82 7.38 -18.28
C VAL A 327 21.03 6.79 -19.45
N ALA A 328 21.56 5.78 -20.14
CA ALA A 328 20.84 5.11 -21.21
C ALA A 328 19.54 4.49 -20.67
N GLU A 329 19.59 3.72 -19.57
CA GLU A 329 18.39 3.15 -18.96
C GLU A 329 17.34 4.20 -18.61
N VAL A 330 17.75 5.34 -18.04
CA VAL A 330 16.84 6.44 -17.70
C VAL A 330 16.21 7.06 -18.96
N LEU A 331 17.00 7.28 -20.01
CA LEU A 331 16.50 7.87 -21.26
C LEU A 331 15.57 6.92 -22.02
N TRP A 332 15.90 5.63 -22.09
CA TRP A 332 15.13 4.61 -22.79
C TRP A 332 13.89 4.16 -22.00
N GLY A 333 14.03 3.97 -20.68
CA GLY A 333 12.93 3.56 -19.80
C GLY A 333 11.85 4.63 -19.64
N SER A 334 12.23 5.90 -19.82
CA SER A 334 11.33 7.04 -19.74
C SER A 334 11.08 7.69 -21.12
N SER A 335 11.12 6.87 -22.18
CA SER A 335 10.66 7.27 -23.52
C SER A 335 9.18 6.87 -23.72
N PRO A 336 8.31 7.76 -24.26
CA PRO A 336 6.87 7.50 -24.42
C PRO A 336 6.49 6.29 -25.26
#